data_AF-A0A497P198-F1
#
_entry.id   AF-A0A497P198-F1
#
_cell.length_a   1.000
_cell.length_b   1.000
_cell.length_c   1.000
_cell.angle_alpha   90.00
_cell.angle_beta   90.00
_cell.angle_gamma   90.00
#
_symmetry.space_group_name_H-M   'P 1'
#
loop_
_entity.id
_entity.type
_entity.pdbx_description
1 polymer ?
#
loop_
_entity_poly.entity_id
_entity_poly.type
_entity_poly.pdbx_seq_one_letter_code
_entity_poly.pdbx_strand_id
1 'polypeptide(L)'
;MNYSNETILVSNSPIVLDREFGSVIDSFDTVVRFNNYVIEGYEKYVGTKTDVWSTRICGSIHARSKEEKSEYSEIIAIHNHCLFNKAIQQLLPQFLTKNPRATIVQHETSKKYSKLFEYDPKKNWLTVGMITILYMLDIGYDRLHLYGFSGDVRKHYFPKNPKDPGFHNFKKEAEHIKMLEDQGKVVIL
;
A
#
# COMPACT_ATOMS: atom_id res chain seq x y z
N MET A 1 -8.58 18.51 4.97
CA MET A 1 -9.36 17.26 4.89
C MET A 1 -9.46 16.73 6.31
N ASN A 2 -10.64 16.35 6.79
CA ASN A 2 -10.77 15.63 8.06
C ASN A 2 -10.46 14.16 7.76
N TYR A 3 -9.25 13.71 8.08
CA TYR A 3 -8.89 12.31 7.94
C TYR A 3 -9.58 11.50 9.05
N SER A 4 -10.16 10.34 8.72
CA SER A 4 -10.95 9.57 9.70
C SER A 4 -10.05 9.07 10.84
N ASN A 5 -10.57 9.10 12.07
CA ASN A 5 -9.80 8.78 13.28
C ASN A 5 -9.36 7.30 13.35
N GLU A 6 -9.97 6.41 12.55
CA GLU A 6 -9.63 4.99 12.53
C GLU A 6 -9.43 4.48 11.09
N THR A 7 -8.21 4.66 10.59
CA THR A 7 -7.77 4.10 9.31
C THR A 7 -6.96 2.83 9.52
N ILE A 8 -7.28 1.75 8.80
CA ILE A 8 -6.50 0.50 8.77
C ILE A 8 -5.93 0.23 7.38
N LEU A 9 -4.67 -0.18 7.35
CA LEU A 9 -3.97 -0.66 6.16
C LEU A 9 -3.85 -2.19 6.28
N VAL A 10 -4.34 -2.92 5.27
CA VAL A 10 -4.30 -4.38 5.23
C VAL A 10 -3.22 -4.84 4.25
N SER A 11 -2.13 -5.39 4.79
CA SER A 11 -1.02 -5.91 3.99
C SER A 11 -1.41 -7.18 3.22
N ASN A 12 -0.61 -7.51 2.18
CA ASN A 12 -0.78 -8.76 1.44
C ASN A 12 0.02 -9.94 2.04
N SER A 13 0.69 -9.78 3.17
CA SER A 13 1.45 -10.84 3.86
C SER A 13 0.58 -12.05 4.20
N PRO A 14 1.09 -13.29 4.12
CA PRO A 14 0.35 -14.48 4.55
C PRO A 14 -0.08 -14.47 6.02
N ILE A 15 0.60 -13.70 6.87
CA ILE A 15 0.31 -13.62 8.32
C ILE A 15 -1.12 -13.12 8.61
N VAL A 16 -1.77 -12.44 7.65
CA VAL A 16 -3.16 -12.01 7.81
C VAL A 16 -4.12 -13.19 7.93
N LEU A 17 -3.69 -14.41 7.56
CA LEU A 17 -4.48 -15.64 7.68
C LEU A 17 -4.35 -16.30 9.06
N ASP A 18 -3.47 -15.83 9.93
CA ASP A 18 -3.25 -16.44 11.25
C ASP A 18 -4.43 -16.20 12.21
N ARG A 19 -5.28 -15.22 11.90
CA ARG A 19 -6.45 -14.88 12.70
C ARG A 19 -7.61 -14.37 11.86
N GLU A 20 -8.81 -14.67 12.33
CA GLU A 20 -10.07 -14.28 11.69
C GLU A 20 -10.40 -12.81 12.00
N PHE A 21 -9.65 -11.90 11.40
CA PHE A 21 -9.72 -10.46 11.68
C PHE A 21 -10.69 -9.69 10.78
N GLY A 22 -11.38 -10.37 9.86
CA GLY A 22 -12.14 -9.71 8.80
C GLY A 22 -13.24 -8.77 9.30
N SER A 23 -13.99 -9.19 10.32
CA SER A 23 -15.03 -8.34 10.93
C SER A 23 -14.48 -7.13 11.66
N VAL A 24 -13.27 -7.24 12.24
CA VAL A 24 -12.56 -6.13 12.89
C VAL A 24 -12.04 -5.15 11.85
N ILE A 25 -11.52 -5.64 10.71
CA ILE A 25 -11.11 -4.78 9.60
C ILE A 25 -12.31 -3.98 9.08
N ASP A 26 -13.45 -4.63 8.89
CA ASP A 26 -14.65 -4.00 8.33
C ASP A 26 -15.28 -2.97 9.29
N SER A 27 -14.92 -2.97 10.58
CA SER A 27 -15.38 -1.97 11.55
C SER A 27 -14.59 -0.65 11.52
N PHE A 28 -13.44 -0.58 10.84
CA PHE A 28 -12.68 0.67 10.70
C PHE A 28 -13.41 1.65 9.79
N ASP A 29 -13.27 2.95 10.06
CA ASP A 29 -13.85 4.02 9.24
C ASP A 29 -13.30 3.95 7.80
N THR A 30 -12.00 3.71 7.65
CA THR A 30 -11.31 3.64 6.36
C THR A 30 -10.43 2.40 6.26
N VAL A 31 -10.63 1.58 5.23
CA VAL A 31 -9.81 0.40 4.90
C VAL A 31 -9.01 0.64 3.63
N VAL A 32 -7.69 0.57 3.76
CA VAL A 32 -6.72 0.73 2.68
C VAL A 32 -6.19 -0.64 2.26
N ARG A 33 -6.24 -0.94 0.96
CA ARG A 33 -5.70 -2.19 0.38
C ARG A 33 -4.72 -1.94 -0.75
N PHE A 34 -3.83 -2.91 -0.97
CA PHE A 34 -2.68 -2.73 -1.85
C PHE A 34 -2.74 -3.58 -3.12
N ASN A 35 -2.46 -2.93 -4.26
CA ASN A 35 -2.16 -3.61 -5.53
C ASN A 35 -3.25 -4.65 -5.89
N ASN A 36 -2.86 -5.91 -5.98
CA ASN A 36 -3.68 -7.04 -6.42
C ASN A 36 -4.33 -7.79 -5.25
N TYR A 37 -4.66 -7.10 -4.15
CA TYR A 37 -5.36 -7.70 -3.02
C TYR A 37 -6.55 -8.56 -3.49
N VAL A 38 -6.87 -9.64 -2.76
CA VAL A 38 -7.95 -10.58 -3.06
C VAL A 38 -8.85 -10.69 -1.84
N ILE A 39 -10.16 -10.53 -2.01
CA ILE A 39 -11.14 -10.67 -0.93
C ILE A 39 -11.84 -12.02 -1.01
N GLU A 40 -12.25 -12.43 -2.22
CA GLU A 40 -13.00 -13.67 -2.44
C GLU A 40 -12.26 -14.89 -1.88
N GLY A 41 -12.91 -15.59 -0.96
CA GLY A 41 -12.38 -16.77 -0.26
C GLY A 41 -11.47 -16.45 0.94
N TYR A 42 -11.25 -15.18 1.25
CA TYR A 42 -10.42 -14.71 2.38
C TYR A 42 -11.15 -13.75 3.31
N GLU A 43 -12.45 -13.50 3.11
CA GLU A 43 -13.27 -12.49 3.79
C GLU A 43 -13.15 -12.60 5.32
N LYS A 44 -13.12 -13.83 5.83
CA LYS A 44 -12.98 -14.12 7.26
C LYS A 44 -11.71 -13.53 7.89
N TYR A 45 -10.64 -13.43 7.09
CA TYR A 45 -9.31 -13.01 7.52
C TYR A 45 -9.04 -11.56 7.17
N VAL A 46 -9.45 -11.13 5.97
CA VAL A 46 -9.09 -9.83 5.42
C VAL A 46 -10.24 -8.85 5.32
N GLY A 47 -11.47 -9.24 5.66
CA GLY A 47 -12.66 -8.40 5.56
C GLY A 47 -13.14 -8.21 4.13
N THR A 48 -14.21 -7.43 3.96
CA THR A 48 -14.86 -7.13 2.68
C THR A 48 -14.80 -5.66 2.30
N LYS A 49 -14.66 -4.76 3.28
CA LYS A 49 -14.62 -3.31 3.07
C LYS A 49 -13.31 -2.89 2.39
N THR A 50 -13.42 -1.99 1.41
CA THR A 50 -12.28 -1.31 0.78
C THR A 50 -12.67 0.10 0.39
N ASP A 51 -12.11 1.09 1.06
CA ASP A 51 -12.35 2.51 0.74
C ASP A 51 -11.25 3.07 -0.15
N VAL A 52 -9.99 2.72 0.16
CA VAL A 52 -8.82 3.25 -0.53
C VAL A 52 -8.06 2.13 -1.22
N TRP A 53 -7.88 2.26 -2.54
CA TRP A 53 -6.99 1.38 -3.29
C TRP A 53 -5.65 2.06 -3.52
N SER A 54 -4.62 1.59 -2.82
CA SER A 54 -3.25 2.05 -3.02
C SER A 54 -2.49 1.11 -3.96
N THR A 55 -1.98 1.66 -5.05
CA THR A 55 -1.49 0.84 -6.17
C THR A 55 -0.26 1.42 -6.84
N ARG A 56 0.60 0.57 -7.39
CA ARG A 56 1.71 1.03 -8.22
C ARG A 56 1.26 1.30 -9.66
N ILE A 57 1.80 2.33 -10.27
CA ILE A 57 1.65 2.56 -11.71
C ILE A 57 2.59 1.60 -12.44
N CYS A 58 2.12 0.41 -12.79
CA CYS A 58 2.87 -0.55 -13.63
C CYS A 58 1.95 -1.55 -14.34
N GLY A 59 2.48 -2.20 -15.39
CA GLY A 59 1.72 -3.18 -16.17
C GLY A 59 1.42 -4.51 -15.48
N SER A 60 1.95 -4.76 -14.28
CA SER A 60 1.74 -6.03 -13.54
C SER A 60 0.60 -5.98 -12.51
N ILE A 61 0.00 -4.80 -12.33
CA ILE A 61 -1.21 -4.61 -11.54
C ILE A 61 -2.41 -5.02 -12.38
N HIS A 62 -3.27 -5.88 -11.83
CA HIS A 62 -4.53 -6.26 -12.42
C HIS A 62 -5.42 -5.03 -12.55
N ALA A 63 -5.99 -4.84 -13.73
CA ALA A 63 -6.97 -3.80 -13.93
C ALA A 63 -8.21 -4.12 -13.08
N ARG A 64 -8.50 -3.27 -12.11
CA ARG A 64 -9.80 -3.27 -11.41
C ARG A 64 -10.91 -2.91 -12.41
N SER A 65 -12.08 -3.51 -12.24
CA SER A 65 -13.28 -3.20 -13.04
C SER A 65 -13.70 -1.75 -12.82
N LYS A 66 -14.64 -1.24 -13.65
CA LYS A 66 -15.16 0.12 -13.45
C LYS A 66 -16.00 0.19 -12.18
N GLU A 67 -16.69 -0.90 -11.87
CA GLU A 67 -17.57 -1.09 -10.73
C GLU A 67 -16.75 -1.07 -9.43
N GLU A 68 -15.70 -1.90 -9.32
CA GLU A 68 -14.78 -1.90 -8.17
C GLU A 68 -14.19 -0.51 -7.92
N LYS A 69 -13.78 0.17 -9.00
CA LYS A 69 -13.20 1.52 -8.88
C LYS A 69 -14.21 2.57 -8.46
N SER A 70 -15.47 2.40 -8.78
CA SER A 70 -16.53 3.34 -8.43
C SER A 70 -16.84 3.32 -6.93
N GLU A 71 -16.58 2.19 -6.27
CA GLU A 71 -16.74 2.01 -4.82
C GLU A 71 -15.61 2.67 -4.02
N TYR A 72 -14.40 2.78 -4.59
CA TYR A 72 -13.30 3.46 -3.91
C TYR A 72 -13.56 4.96 -3.74
N SER A 73 -13.48 5.40 -2.48
CA SER A 73 -13.46 6.81 -2.12
C SER A 73 -12.17 7.48 -2.61
N GLU A 74 -11.05 6.76 -2.61
CA GLU A 74 -9.77 7.23 -3.14
C GLU A 74 -8.96 6.14 -3.85
N ILE A 75 -8.22 6.54 -4.89
CA ILE A 75 -7.19 5.72 -5.51
C ILE A 75 -5.85 6.43 -5.35
N ILE A 76 -4.92 5.84 -4.60
CA ILE A 76 -3.57 6.37 -4.42
C ILE A 76 -2.65 5.63 -5.38
N ALA A 77 -2.17 6.31 -6.42
CA ALA A 77 -1.30 5.72 -7.43
C ALA A 77 0.15 6.16 -7.25
N ILE A 78 1.01 5.19 -6.96
CA ILE A 78 2.42 5.42 -6.64
C ILE A 78 3.28 5.36 -7.89
N HIS A 79 3.92 6.49 -8.18
CA HIS A 79 4.96 6.60 -9.17
C HIS A 79 6.33 6.29 -8.53
N ASN A 80 6.68 5.00 -8.47
CA ASN A 80 7.87 4.54 -7.74
C ASN A 80 9.20 4.93 -8.43
N HIS A 81 10.30 4.93 -7.67
CA HIS A 81 11.64 5.30 -8.08
C HIS A 81 12.21 4.44 -9.24
N CYS A 82 11.89 3.15 -9.25
CA CYS A 82 12.29 2.16 -10.26
C CYS A 82 11.94 2.52 -11.71
N LEU A 83 11.01 3.48 -11.87
CA LEU A 83 10.22 3.64 -13.07
C LEU A 83 10.59 4.90 -13.87
N PHE A 84 11.75 5.51 -13.59
CA PHE A 84 12.32 6.57 -14.43
C PHE A 84 12.90 6.05 -15.77
N ASN A 85 12.15 5.17 -16.44
CA ASN A 85 12.40 4.70 -17.80
C ASN A 85 11.28 5.23 -18.71
N LYS A 86 11.60 5.49 -19.99
CA LYS A 86 10.66 5.93 -21.04
C LYS A 86 9.35 5.11 -21.07
N ALA A 87 9.40 3.84 -20.70
CA ALA A 87 8.24 2.95 -20.65
C ALA A 87 7.13 3.42 -19.69
N ILE A 88 7.45 4.05 -18.56
CA ILE A 88 6.42 4.49 -17.58
C ILE A 88 5.87 5.86 -17.93
N GLN A 89 6.66 6.73 -18.55
CA GLN A 89 6.12 7.94 -19.18
C GLN A 89 5.00 7.62 -20.18
N GLN A 90 5.04 6.42 -20.79
CA GLN A 90 3.98 5.93 -21.66
C GLN A 90 2.81 5.25 -20.91
N LEU A 91 3.05 4.67 -19.73
CA LEU A 91 2.01 4.01 -18.92
C LEU A 91 1.21 4.97 -18.04
N LEU A 92 1.82 6.05 -17.56
CA LEU A 92 1.15 7.03 -16.69
C LEU A 92 -0.09 7.63 -17.37
N PRO A 93 -0.04 8.11 -18.64
CA PRO A 93 -1.23 8.59 -19.33
C PRO A 93 -2.33 7.53 -19.42
N GLN A 94 -1.98 6.28 -19.77
CA GLN A 94 -2.95 5.18 -19.87
C GLN A 94 -3.59 4.84 -18.53
N PHE A 95 -2.79 4.89 -17.45
CA PHE A 95 -3.29 4.67 -16.10
C PHE A 95 -4.27 5.77 -15.70
N LEU A 96 -3.93 7.04 -15.96
CA LEU A 96 -4.78 8.19 -15.65
C LEU A 96 -6.07 8.18 -16.47
N THR A 97 -6.04 7.79 -17.75
CA THR A 97 -7.26 7.60 -18.55
C THR A 97 -8.19 6.56 -17.92
N LYS A 98 -7.64 5.50 -17.33
CA LYS A 98 -8.42 4.44 -16.66
C LYS A 98 -8.79 4.75 -15.21
N ASN A 99 -8.15 5.75 -14.60
CA ASN A 99 -8.30 6.12 -13.20
C ASN A 99 -8.21 7.65 -13.05
N PRO A 100 -9.14 8.43 -13.64
CA PRO A 100 -9.02 9.89 -13.69
C PRO A 100 -9.11 10.57 -12.32
N ARG A 101 -9.64 9.88 -11.30
CA ARG A 101 -9.74 10.34 -9.91
C ARG A 101 -8.52 9.97 -9.05
N ALA A 102 -7.49 9.36 -9.62
CA ALA A 102 -6.36 8.88 -8.82
C ALA A 102 -5.47 10.03 -8.33
N THR A 103 -5.19 10.03 -7.03
CA THR A 103 -4.15 10.84 -6.41
C THR A 103 -2.78 10.25 -6.76
N ILE A 104 -1.91 11.04 -7.40
CA ILE A 104 -0.59 10.57 -7.80
C ILE A 104 0.44 10.91 -6.73
N VAL A 105 1.03 9.88 -6.11
CA VAL A 105 2.25 10.03 -5.30
C VAL A 105 3.42 10.14 -6.27
N GLN A 106 3.91 11.37 -6.44
CA GLN A 106 4.94 11.70 -7.41
C GLN A 106 6.27 10.99 -7.13
N HIS A 107 7.08 10.83 -8.17
CA HIS A 107 8.41 10.23 -8.06
C HIS A 107 9.30 10.95 -7.05
N GLU A 108 9.27 12.28 -7.02
CA GLU A 108 10.05 13.07 -6.06
C GLU A 108 9.60 12.85 -4.61
N THR A 109 8.31 12.63 -4.38
CA THR A 109 7.79 12.22 -3.07
C THR A 109 8.28 10.83 -2.68
N SER A 110 8.25 9.87 -3.61
CA SER A 110 8.80 8.52 -3.38
C SER A 110 10.31 8.54 -3.09
N LYS A 111 11.06 9.43 -3.75
CA LYS A 111 12.49 9.70 -3.46
C LYS A 111 12.70 10.31 -2.09
N LYS A 112 11.92 11.33 -1.72
CA LYS A 112 11.96 11.97 -0.41
C LYS A 112 11.86 10.90 0.68
N TYR A 113 10.89 10.00 0.57
CA TYR A 113 10.71 8.91 1.53
C TYR A 113 11.86 7.90 1.49
N SER A 114 12.35 7.51 0.31
CA SER A 114 13.48 6.56 0.20
C SER A 114 14.76 7.07 0.86
N LYS A 115 14.97 8.39 0.93
CA LYS A 115 16.12 8.99 1.65
C LYS A 115 16.08 8.73 3.15
N LEU A 116 14.89 8.57 3.76
CA LEU A 116 14.75 8.23 5.18
C LEU A 116 15.35 6.87 5.55
N PHE A 117 15.60 6.02 4.56
CA PHE A 117 16.13 4.66 4.72
C PHE A 117 17.56 4.52 4.21
N GLU A 118 18.17 5.62 3.75
CA GLU A 118 19.50 5.64 3.11
C GLU A 118 19.58 4.68 1.92
N TYR A 119 18.49 4.55 1.16
CA TYR A 119 18.45 3.65 0.01
C TYR A 119 19.29 4.20 -1.13
N ASP A 120 20.07 3.31 -1.77
CA ASP A 120 20.55 3.56 -3.13
C ASP A 120 19.38 3.39 -4.10
N PRO A 121 18.90 4.47 -4.73
CA PRO A 121 17.76 4.43 -5.66
C PRO A 121 17.93 3.47 -6.85
N LYS A 122 19.18 3.09 -7.17
CA LYS A 122 19.50 2.15 -8.25
C LYS A 122 19.39 0.68 -7.81
N LYS A 123 19.38 0.42 -6.51
CA LYS A 123 19.45 -0.94 -5.93
C LYS A 123 18.26 -1.26 -5.04
N ASN A 124 17.64 -0.25 -4.43
CA ASN A 124 16.57 -0.43 -3.46
C ASN A 124 15.43 0.57 -3.71
N TRP A 125 14.21 0.13 -3.44
CA TRP A 125 13.05 1.01 -3.36
C TRP A 125 12.09 0.53 -2.29
N LEU A 126 11.34 1.48 -1.73
CA LEU A 126 10.33 1.17 -0.74
C LEU A 126 9.18 0.36 -1.35
N THR A 127 8.58 -0.50 -0.53
CA THR A 127 7.31 -1.14 -0.89
C THR A 127 6.21 -0.10 -1.09
N VAL A 128 5.19 -0.47 -1.85
CA VAL A 128 3.96 0.32 -1.97
C VAL A 128 3.37 0.58 -0.58
N GLY A 129 3.32 -0.44 0.29
CA GLY A 129 2.82 -0.30 1.66
C GLY A 129 3.56 0.78 2.45
N MET A 130 4.90 0.75 2.44
CA MET A 130 5.70 1.75 3.16
C MET A 130 5.56 3.16 2.59
N ILE A 131 5.50 3.32 1.25
CA ILE A 131 5.25 4.63 0.63
C ILE A 131 3.87 5.15 1.03
N THR A 132 2.84 4.31 1.08
CA THR A 132 1.49 4.71 1.47
C THR A 132 1.42 5.13 2.93
N ILE A 133 2.06 4.38 3.84
CA ILE A 133 2.17 4.76 5.27
C ILE A 133 2.76 6.17 5.39
N LEU A 134 3.92 6.40 4.77
CA LEU A 134 4.61 7.69 4.85
C LEU A 134 3.82 8.80 4.19
N TYR A 135 3.19 8.52 3.05
CA TYR A 135 2.37 9.49 2.34
C TYR A 135 1.17 9.94 3.17
N MET A 136 0.42 8.99 3.75
CA MET A 136 -0.75 9.31 4.57
C MET A 136 -0.35 10.12 5.82
N LEU A 137 0.74 9.76 6.50
CA LEU A 137 1.26 10.55 7.61
C LEU A 137 1.70 11.97 7.17
N ASP A 138 2.36 12.11 6.01
CA ASP A 138 2.86 13.39 5.48
C ASP A 138 1.71 14.34 5.07
N ILE A 139 0.56 13.81 4.63
CA ILE A 139 -0.61 14.63 4.27
C ILE A 139 -1.52 14.95 5.45
N GLY A 140 -1.27 14.40 6.64
CA GLY A 140 -1.91 14.79 7.89
C GLY A 140 -2.73 13.72 8.62
N TYR A 141 -2.59 12.43 8.30
CA TYR A 141 -3.15 11.39 9.17
C TYR A 141 -2.35 11.32 10.48
N ASP A 142 -3.04 11.41 11.62
CA ASP A 142 -2.38 11.44 12.93
C ASP A 142 -1.86 10.07 13.36
N ARG A 143 -2.64 9.02 13.10
CA ARG A 143 -2.33 7.63 13.45
C ARG A 143 -2.94 6.64 12.46
N LEU A 144 -2.21 5.59 12.13
CA LEU A 144 -2.65 4.50 11.23
C LEU A 144 -2.63 3.15 11.94
N HIS A 145 -3.57 2.27 11.63
CA HIS A 145 -3.56 0.87 12.08
C HIS A 145 -3.02 -0.02 10.97
N LEU A 146 -2.09 -0.91 11.28
CA LEU A 146 -1.39 -1.73 10.31
C LEU A 146 -1.66 -3.20 10.60
N TYR A 147 -2.38 -3.89 9.71
CA TYR A 147 -2.62 -5.33 9.82
C TYR A 147 -1.78 -6.12 8.82
N GLY A 148 -1.02 -7.09 9.32
CA GLY A 148 -0.18 -7.97 8.52
C GLY A 148 1.16 -7.37 8.08
N PHE A 149 1.62 -6.31 8.75
CA PHE A 149 2.91 -5.64 8.45
C PHE A 149 4.11 -6.23 9.21
N SER A 150 3.86 -7.17 10.12
CA SER A 150 4.88 -8.01 10.75
C SER A 150 5.07 -9.28 9.92
N GLY A 151 6.31 -9.66 9.59
CA GLY A 151 6.61 -10.97 8.96
C GLY A 151 7.06 -10.93 7.50
N ASP A 152 7.06 -12.12 6.88
CA ASP A 152 7.64 -12.34 5.55
C ASP A 152 6.72 -11.90 4.41
N VAL A 153 6.92 -10.67 3.95
CA VAL A 153 6.22 -10.07 2.81
C VAL A 153 6.76 -10.55 1.44
N ARG A 154 7.62 -11.58 1.39
CA ARG A 154 8.08 -12.22 0.13
C ARG A 154 7.06 -13.19 -0.46
N LYS A 155 5.92 -13.39 0.21
CA LYS A 155 4.76 -14.13 -0.32
C LYS A 155 3.50 -13.27 -0.15
N HIS A 156 2.46 -13.61 -0.89
CA HIS A 156 1.12 -13.08 -0.64
C HIS A 156 0.24 -14.14 0.04
N TYR A 157 -0.81 -13.72 0.73
CA TYR A 157 -1.86 -14.63 1.25
C TYR A 157 -2.68 -15.31 0.13
N PHE A 158 -2.56 -14.84 -1.11
CA PHE A 158 -3.21 -15.37 -2.31
C PHE A 158 -2.17 -15.91 -3.32
N PRO A 159 -2.56 -16.79 -4.27
CA PRO A 159 -1.62 -17.53 -5.14
C PRO A 159 -1.02 -16.70 -6.28
N LYS A 160 -0.40 -15.56 -5.96
CA LYS A 160 0.41 -14.73 -6.87
C LYS A 160 1.63 -14.24 -6.12
N ASN A 161 2.82 -14.48 -6.64
CA ASN A 161 4.05 -14.03 -5.97
C ASN A 161 4.21 -12.49 -6.01
N PRO A 162 4.84 -11.87 -5.00
CA PRO A 162 5.28 -10.49 -5.07
C PRO A 162 6.20 -10.25 -6.26
N LYS A 163 6.10 -9.05 -6.84
CA LYS A 163 7.02 -8.61 -7.88
C LYS A 163 8.21 -7.92 -7.25
N ASP A 164 9.38 -8.18 -7.81
CA ASP A 164 10.64 -7.50 -7.47
C ASP A 164 11.04 -7.57 -5.97
N PRO A 165 10.84 -8.69 -5.23
CA PRO A 165 11.12 -8.74 -3.79
C PRO A 165 12.59 -8.48 -3.45
N GLY A 166 13.52 -8.70 -4.39
CA GLY A 166 14.95 -8.47 -4.20
C GLY A 166 15.38 -6.99 -4.17
N PHE A 167 14.50 -6.06 -4.54
CA PHE A 167 14.77 -4.62 -4.48
C PHE A 167 14.23 -3.96 -3.20
N HIS A 168 13.55 -4.73 -2.36
CA HIS A 168 12.99 -4.23 -1.10
C HIS A 168 13.86 -4.68 0.07
N ASN A 169 14.13 -3.76 1.00
CA ASN A 169 14.77 -4.11 2.27
C ASN A 169 13.71 -4.15 3.37
N PHE A 170 13.02 -5.29 3.46
CA PHE A 170 11.92 -5.50 4.41
C PHE A 170 12.35 -5.35 5.88
N LYS A 171 13.62 -5.62 6.19
CA LYS A 171 14.17 -5.40 7.53
C LYS A 171 14.17 -3.91 7.89
N LYS A 172 14.73 -3.07 7.01
CA LYS A 172 14.74 -1.61 7.21
C LYS A 172 13.33 -1.02 7.25
N GLU A 173 12.41 -1.52 6.43
CA GLU A 173 11.00 -1.11 6.48
C GLU A 173 10.33 -1.49 7.81
N ALA A 174 10.56 -2.70 8.32
CA ALA A 174 10.05 -3.13 9.63
C ALA A 174 10.65 -2.31 10.79
N GLU A 175 11.95 -2.01 10.75
CA GLU A 175 12.61 -1.13 11.73
C GLU A 175 11.99 0.27 11.75
N HIS A 176 11.65 0.82 10.58
CA HIS A 176 11.01 2.12 10.48
C HIS A 176 9.53 2.09 10.92
N ILE A 177 8.79 1.03 10.62
CA ILE A 177 7.44 0.82 11.16
C ILE A 177 7.49 0.78 12.69
N LYS A 178 8.48 0.10 13.27
CA LYS A 178 8.66 0.06 14.72
C LYS A 178 8.97 1.44 15.30
N MET A 179 9.82 2.23 14.64
CA MET A 179 10.06 3.63 15.02
C MET A 179 8.77 4.46 15.01
N LEU A 180 7.92 4.30 13.98
CA LEU A 180 6.64 5.00 13.90
C LEU A 180 5.66 4.54 14.99
N GLU A 181 5.70 3.26 15.37
CA GLU A 181 4.89 2.72 16.47
C GLU A 181 5.32 3.33 17.80
N ASP A 182 6.62 3.41 18.06
CA ASP A 182 7.17 4.02 19.28
C ASP A 182 6.87 5.53 19.36
N GLN A 183 6.65 6.20 18.22
CA GLN A 183 6.19 7.59 18.12
C GLN A 183 4.66 7.75 18.23
N GLY A 184 3.90 6.65 18.37
CA GLY A 184 2.44 6.65 18.40
C GLY A 184 1.78 6.99 17.06
N LYS A 185 2.55 6.98 15.95
CA LYS A 185 2.07 7.27 14.59
C LYS A 185 1.44 6.07 13.91
N VAL A 186 1.80 4.86 14.32
CA VAL A 186 1.13 3.65 13.86
C VAL A 186 0.81 2.72 15.02
N VAL A 187 -0.18 1.86 14.85
CA VAL A 187 -0.51 0.74 15.74
C VAL A 187 -0.44 -0.53 14.92
N ILE A 188 0.45 -1.45 15.29
CA ILE A 188 0.53 -2.75 14.63
C ILE A 188 -0.55 -3.64 15.26
N LEU A 189 -1.45 -4.14 14.42
CA LEU A 189 -2.50 -5.07 14.82
C LEU A 189 -2.09 -6.48 14.46
#